data_AF-A0A1C5I0N9-F1
#
_entry.id   AF-A0A1C5I0N9-F1
#
_cell.length_a   1.000
_cell.length_b   1.000
_cell.length_c   1.000
_cell.angle_alpha   90.00
_cell.angle_beta   90.00
_cell.angle_gamma   90.00
#
_symmetry.space_group_name_H-M   'P 1'
#
loop_
_entity.id
_entity.type
_entity.pdbx_description
1 polymer ?
#
loop_
_entity_poly.entity_id
_entity_poly.type
_entity_poly.pdbx_seq_one_letter_code
_entity_poly.pdbx_strand_id
1 'polypeptide(L)' 'MSHHEERHEKVPALGQPPEGTDTLPEPDFANEHDRTAVDRDIITGEDEREPETSRGWAGENGGSTPT' A
#
# COMPACT_ATOMS: atom_id res chain seq x y z
N MET A 1 26.12 -25.64 -23.39
CA MET A 1 25.45 -24.73 -22.44
C MET A 1 24.87 -25.58 -21.33
N SER A 2 25.60 -25.75 -20.22
CA SER A 2 25.06 -26.46 -19.05
C SER A 2 24.14 -25.51 -18.31
N HIS A 3 22.84 -25.81 -18.28
CA HIS A 3 21.86 -25.09 -17.49
C HIS A 3 22.19 -25.37 -16.01
N HIS A 4 22.73 -24.38 -15.31
CA HIS A 4 22.89 -24.46 -13.88
C HIS A 4 21.50 -24.22 -13.29
N GLU A 5 20.79 -25.30 -12.98
CA GLU A 5 19.56 -25.23 -12.20
C GLU A 5 19.96 -24.79 -10.78
N GLU A 6 19.98 -23.47 -10.54
CA GLU A 6 20.04 -22.92 -9.20
C GLU A 6 18.81 -23.44 -8.47
N ARG A 7 19.01 -24.40 -7.56
CA ARG A 7 17.95 -24.88 -6.68
C ARG A 7 17.65 -23.76 -5.70
N HIS A 8 16.80 -22.82 -6.10
CA HIS A 8 16.22 -21.86 -5.17
C HIS A 8 15.45 -22.66 -4.12
N GLU A 9 15.99 -22.68 -2.90
CA GLU A 9 15.21 -23.15 -1.76
C GLU A 9 13.91 -22.34 -1.73
N LYS A 10 12.76 -23.02 -1.55
CA LYS A 10 11.46 -22.36 -1.42
C LYS A 10 11.39 -21.69 -0.05
N VAL A 11 12.12 -20.61 0.13
CA VAL A 11 12.02 -19.76 1.31
C VAL A 11 10.70 -18.99 1.18
N PRO A 12 9.79 -19.09 2.16
CA PRO A 12 8.54 -18.35 2.12
C PRO A 12 8.81 -16.85 2.11
N ALA A 13 7.95 -16.10 1.43
CA ALA A 13 8.06 -14.64 1.45
C ALA A 13 7.85 -14.10 2.86
N LEU A 14 8.50 -12.98 3.18
CA LEU A 14 8.27 -12.28 4.45
C LEU A 14 6.79 -11.86 4.53
N GLY A 15 6.13 -12.25 5.62
CA GLY A 15 4.70 -11.98 5.82
C GLY A 15 3.77 -12.94 5.08
N GLN A 16 4.29 -13.97 4.39
CA GLN A 16 3.45 -15.03 3.85
C GLN A 16 2.79 -15.78 5.03
N PRO A 17 1.45 -15.82 5.09
CA PRO A 17 0.78 -16.58 6.12
C PRO A 17 1.14 -18.06 6.01
N PRO A 18 1.18 -18.79 7.14
CA PRO A 18 1.39 -20.23 7.12
C PRO A 18 0.33 -20.91 6.24
N GLU A 19 0.72 -21.97 5.54
CA GLU A 19 -0.21 -22.74 4.72
C GLU A 19 -1.33 -23.33 5.59
N GLY A 20 -2.58 -23.12 5.17
CA GLY A 20 -3.77 -23.55 5.91
C GLY A 20 -4.98 -22.69 5.58
N THR A 21 -6.17 -23.16 5.95
CA THR A 21 -7.37 -22.33 5.94
C THR A 21 -7.30 -21.39 7.13
N ASP A 22 -7.53 -20.09 6.90
CA ASP A 22 -7.71 -19.17 8.01
C ASP A 22 -8.88 -19.67 8.87
N THR A 23 -8.57 -19.95 10.15
CA THR A 23 -9.55 -20.47 11.11
C THR A 23 -10.15 -19.35 11.95
N LEU A 24 -9.62 -18.13 11.80
CA LEU A 24 -10.21 -16.96 12.41
C LEU A 24 -11.50 -16.60 11.68
N PRO A 25 -12.53 -16.15 12.42
CA PRO A 25 -13.71 -15.60 11.77
C PRO A 25 -13.29 -14.42 10.88
N GLU A 26 -13.92 -14.32 9.71
CA GLU A 26 -13.73 -13.16 8.85
C GLU A 26 -14.00 -11.88 9.67
N PRO A 27 -13.06 -10.92 9.69
CA PRO A 27 -13.29 -9.67 10.38
C PRO A 27 -14.46 -8.94 9.72
N ASP A 28 -15.32 -8.32 10.53
CA ASP A 28 -16.44 -7.52 10.06
C ASP A 28 -15.97 -6.12 9.62
N PHE A 29 -15.15 -6.09 8.56
CA PHE A 29 -14.65 -4.86 7.95
C PHE A 29 -15.78 -3.99 7.39
N ALA A 30 -16.94 -4.58 7.09
CA ALA A 30 -18.09 -3.86 6.56
C ALA A 30 -18.65 -2.84 7.56
N ASN A 31 -18.73 -3.21 8.85
CA ASN A 31 -19.23 -2.31 9.90
C ASN A 31 -18.14 -1.48 10.58
N GLU A 32 -16.85 -1.79 10.38
CA GLU A 32 -15.76 -1.03 11.00
C GLU A 32 -15.61 0.37 10.41
N HIS A 33 -15.86 0.53 9.11
CA HIS A 33 -15.76 1.81 8.43
C HIS A 33 -16.65 2.88 9.08
N ASP A 34 -17.92 2.57 9.34
CA ASP A 34 -18.85 3.53 9.95
C ASP A 34 -18.50 3.86 11.41
N ARG A 35 -17.78 2.97 12.10
CA ARG A 35 -17.35 3.17 13.50
C ARG A 35 -16.06 3.98 13.61
N THR A 36 -15.22 3.93 12.59
CA THR A 36 -13.88 4.53 12.58
C THR A 36 -13.77 5.72 11.63
N ALA A 37 -14.78 5.95 10.79
CA ALA A 37 -14.85 7.10 9.92
C ALA A 37 -14.80 8.39 10.72
N VAL A 38 -13.97 9.31 10.24
CA VAL A 38 -13.93 10.69 10.73
C VAL A 38 -15.25 11.38 10.34
N ASP A 39 -15.78 12.22 11.24
CA ASP A 39 -17.00 12.97 11.00
C ASP A 39 -16.89 13.78 9.69
N ARG A 40 -17.98 13.81 8.92
CA ARG A 40 -18.04 14.56 7.66
C ARG A 40 -17.78 16.04 7.89
N ASP A 41 -18.27 16.60 8.98
CA ASP A 41 -18.11 18.02 9.29
C ASP A 41 -16.64 18.38 9.59
N ILE A 42 -15.82 17.39 9.98
CA ILE A 42 -14.38 17.56 10.18
C ILE A 42 -13.64 17.57 8.83
N ILE A 43 -14.06 16.77 7.85
CA ILE A 43 -13.40 16.69 6.53
C ILE A 43 -13.92 17.73 5.53
N THR A 44 -15.09 18.32 5.75
CA THR A 44 -15.69 19.33 4.86
C THR A 44 -15.45 20.77 5.30
N GLY A 45 -14.65 21.01 6.34
CA GLY A 45 -14.28 22.35 6.79
C GLY A 45 -13.49 23.13 5.74
N GLU A 46 -13.58 24.47 5.81
CA GLU A 46 -12.80 25.37 4.95
C GLU A 46 -11.30 25.12 5.19
N ASP A 47 -10.61 24.77 4.13
CA ASP A 47 -9.29 24.18 4.19
C ASP A 47 -8.20 25.24 3.94
N GLU A 48 -7.55 25.70 5.00
CA GLU A 48 -6.38 26.60 4.93
C GLU A 48 -5.04 25.84 4.77
N ARG A 49 -5.04 24.57 4.35
CA ARG A 49 -3.80 23.82 4.12
C ARG A 49 -3.04 24.35 2.91
N GLU A 50 -1.71 24.22 2.97
CA GLU A 50 -0.82 24.44 1.84
C GLU A 50 -1.24 23.55 0.64
N PRO A 51 -1.06 24.02 -0.61
CA PRO A 51 -1.47 23.27 -1.79
C PRO A 51 -0.77 21.91 -1.85
N GLU A 52 -1.54 20.85 -2.12
CA GLU A 52 -0.98 19.53 -2.35
C GLU A 52 0.01 19.59 -3.53
N THR A 53 1.20 19.01 -3.34
CA THR A 53 2.17 18.92 -4.43
C THR A 53 1.62 18.00 -5.51
N SER A 54 2.00 18.23 -6.77
CA SER A 54 1.56 17.40 -7.89
C SER A 54 1.76 15.91 -7.57
N ARG A 55 0.67 15.16 -7.62
CA ARG A 55 0.63 13.74 -7.30
C ARG A 55 1.38 12.94 -8.37
N GLY A 56 2.68 12.81 -8.20
CA GLY A 56 3.55 11.97 -9.03
C GLY A 56 4.36 11.03 -8.16
N TRP A 57 4.57 9.80 -8.62
CA TRP A 57 5.64 8.96 -8.09
C TRP A 57 6.96 9.69 -8.34
N ALA A 58 7.88 9.63 -7.39
CA ALA A 58 9.18 10.31 -7.50
C ALA A 58 9.86 9.92 -8.83
N GLY A 59 9.91 10.85 -9.79
CA GLY A 59 10.52 10.63 -11.10
C GLY A 59 9.97 11.47 -12.25
N GLU A 60 8.73 11.96 -12.18
CA GLU A 60 8.10 12.57 -13.37
C GLU A 60 8.67 13.95 -13.77
N ASN A 61 9.38 14.64 -12.87
CA ASN A 61 9.98 15.95 -13.13
C ASN A 61 11.52 15.99 -12.99
N GLY A 62 12.21 14.88 -13.28
CA GLY A 62 13.67 14.76 -13.18
C GLY A 62 14.46 15.19 -14.42
N GLY A 63 13.87 15.98 -15.32
CA GLY A 63 14.50 16.40 -16.58
C GLY A 63 15.18 17.76 -16.51
N SER A 64 16.17 17.96 -15.64
CA SER A 64 17.05 19.13 -15.76
C SER A 64 18.03 18.87 -16.90
N THR A 65 17.81 19.50 -18.06
CA THR A 65 18.78 19.53 -19.15
C THR A 65 20.08 20.19 -18.66
N PRO A 66 21.23 19.50 -18.67
CA PRO A 66 22.49 20.14 -18.32
C PRO A 66 22.90 21.10 -19.46
N THR A 67 23.28 22.32 -19.08
CA THR A 67 24.01 23.28 -19.95
C THR A 67 25.48 22.93 -19.97
#